data_AF-A0A2D0LA37-F1
#
_entry.id   AF-A0A2D0LA37-F1
#
_cell.length_a   1.000
_cell.length_b   1.000
_cell.length_c   1.000
_cell.angle_alpha   90.00
_cell.angle_beta   90.00
_cell.angle_gamma   90.00
#
_symmetry.space_group_name_H-M   'P 1'
#
loop_
_entity.id
_entity.type
_entity.pdbx_description
1 polymer ?
#
loop_
_entity_poly.entity_id
_entity_poly.type
_entity_poly.pdbx_seq_one_letter_code
_entity_poly.pdbx_strand_id
1 'polypeptide(L)'
;MIDSGQEIHLKSGGKVVLEAASEITLKAGGSFLKVTPGGILSSPINVGQGSAGSGRGLALQLPEGVAPLPDVKFAAKPACAILAQQEENWVITGTEEA
;
A
#
# COMPACT_ATOMS: atom_id res chain seq x y z
N MET A 1 12.96 9.17 -13.04
CA MET A 1 11.74 9.86 -12.57
C MET A 1 10.57 8.95 -12.92
N ILE A 2 9.75 8.58 -11.95
CA ILE A 2 8.52 7.81 -12.18
C ILE A 2 7.40 8.85 -12.22
N ASP A 3 6.77 8.99 -13.38
CA ASP A 3 5.66 9.91 -13.61
C ASP A 3 4.55 9.14 -14.32
N SER A 4 3.31 9.33 -13.89
CA SER A 4 2.13 8.67 -14.46
C SER A 4 0.99 9.67 -14.58
N GLY A 5 0.39 9.75 -15.76
CA GLY A 5 -0.73 10.67 -16.03
C GLY A 5 -2.09 10.20 -15.52
N GLN A 6 -2.17 9.02 -14.91
CA GLN A 6 -3.42 8.45 -14.39
C GLN A 6 -3.21 7.86 -12.99
N GLU A 7 -2.49 6.73 -12.90
CA GLU A 7 -2.35 5.96 -11.66
C GLU A 7 -0.99 5.24 -11.60
N ILE A 8 -0.50 4.98 -10.38
CA ILE A 8 0.66 4.13 -10.12
C ILE A 8 0.24 3.06 -9.12
N HIS A 9 0.37 1.78 -9.52
CA HIS A 9 0.04 0.64 -8.67
C HIS A 9 1.30 0.09 -8.03
N LEU A 10 1.50 0.32 -6.73
CA LEU A 10 2.62 -0.22 -5.96
C LEU A 10 2.15 -1.44 -5.15
N LYS A 11 2.35 -2.64 -5.70
CA LYS A 11 1.99 -3.91 -5.03
C LYS A 11 3.24 -4.67 -4.62
N SER A 12 3.34 -5.04 -3.34
CA SER A 12 4.39 -5.94 -2.83
C SER A 12 3.77 -7.20 -2.25
N GLY A 13 4.40 -8.34 -2.50
CA GLY A 13 4.07 -9.61 -1.85
C GLY A 13 4.66 -9.76 -0.44
N GLY A 14 5.44 -8.77 0.00
CA GLY A 14 6.08 -8.71 1.32
C GLY A 14 6.11 -7.27 1.84
N LYS A 15 7.30 -6.78 2.24
CA LYS A 15 7.47 -5.42 2.77
C LYS A 15 7.72 -4.39 1.65
N VAL A 16 7.27 -3.16 1.86
CA VAL A 16 7.71 -1.97 1.11
C VAL A 16 8.47 -1.06 2.06
N VAL A 17 9.65 -0.59 1.67
CA VAL A 17 10.44 0.38 2.40
C VAL A 17 10.61 1.60 1.50
N LEU A 18 10.20 2.76 2.00
CA LEU A 18 10.36 4.05 1.33
C LEU A 18 11.45 4.81 2.08
N GLU A 19 12.61 5.00 1.44
CA GLU A 19 13.75 5.71 2.03
C GLU A 19 13.93 7.07 1.36
N ALA A 20 14.13 8.11 2.17
CA ALA A 20 14.48 9.44 1.71
C ALA A 20 15.51 10.06 2.66
N ALA A 21 16.44 10.84 2.10
CA ALA A 21 17.52 11.45 2.88
C ALA A 21 17.02 12.57 3.82
N SER A 22 15.98 13.31 3.40
CA SER A 22 15.47 14.47 4.13
C SER A 22 13.99 14.35 4.46
N GLU A 23 13.15 13.97 3.50
CA GLU A 23 11.70 14.01 3.65
C GLU A 23 11.00 13.10 2.65
N ILE A 24 9.86 12.53 3.07
CA ILE A 24 8.87 11.92 2.19
C ILE A 24 7.61 12.79 2.20
N THR A 25 7.14 13.20 1.02
CA THR A 25 5.91 13.98 0.87
C THR A 25 4.95 13.26 -0.07
N LEU A 26 3.73 13.02 0.40
CA LEU A 26 2.60 12.53 -0.39
C LEU A 26 1.59 13.67 -0.52
N LYS A 27 1.25 14.10 -1.74
CA LYS A 27 0.32 15.21 -1.97
C LYS A 27 -0.75 14.80 -2.99
N ALA A 28 -2.02 15.06 -2.68
CA ALA A 28 -3.14 14.82 -3.57
C ALA A 28 -4.24 15.84 -3.32
N GLY A 29 -4.74 16.50 -4.36
CA GLY A 29 -5.94 17.35 -4.27
C GLY A 29 -5.91 18.47 -3.21
N GLY A 30 -4.72 18.94 -2.80
CA GLY A 30 -4.55 19.95 -1.74
C GLY A 30 -4.28 19.37 -0.34
N SER A 31 -4.53 18.09 -0.13
CA SER A 31 -4.13 17.36 1.07
C SER A 31 -2.69 16.86 0.99
N PHE A 32 -2.03 16.69 2.13
CA PHE A 32 -0.66 16.18 2.20
C PHE A 32 -0.39 15.34 3.44
N LEU A 33 0.58 14.44 3.30
CA LEU A 33 1.27 13.74 4.38
C LEU A 33 2.77 13.92 4.18
N LYS A 34 3.45 14.39 5.22
CA LYS A 34 4.86 14.74 5.21
C LYS A 34 5.57 14.05 6.37
N VAL A 35 6.63 13.31 6.06
CA VAL A 35 7.46 12.59 7.03
C VAL A 35 8.84 13.24 7.01
N THR A 36 9.25 13.77 8.16
CA THR A 36 10.54 14.47 8.35
C THR A 36 11.24 13.93 9.60
N PRO A 37 12.53 14.25 9.81
CA PRO A 37 13.21 13.95 11.08
C PRO A 37 12.51 14.56 12.31
N GLY A 38 11.77 15.66 12.12
CA GLY A 38 10.99 16.30 13.18
C GLY A 38 9.62 15.67 13.46
N GLY A 39 9.25 14.62 12.72
CA GLY A 39 7.98 13.91 12.89
C GLY A 39 7.10 13.89 11.63
N ILE A 40 5.83 13.52 11.84
CA ILE A 40 4.82 13.35 10.79
C ILE A 40 3.84 14.52 10.84
N LEU A 41 3.73 15.25 9.72
CA LEU A 41 2.77 16.34 9.54
C LEU A 41 1.74 15.93 8.49
N SER A 42 0.47 16.27 8.74
CA SER A 42 -0.61 16.00 7.80
C SER A 42 -1.57 17.18 7.72
N SER A 43 -2.21 17.35 6.57
CA SER A 43 -3.47 18.10 6.46
C SER A 43 -4.56 17.39 7.26
N PRO A 44 -5.69 18.04 7.61
CA PRO A 44 -6.80 17.38 8.28
C PRO A 44 -7.17 16.05 7.62
N ILE A 45 -7.10 14.95 8.38
CA ILE A 45 -7.41 13.60 7.92
C ILE A 45 -8.79 13.21 8.44
N ASN A 46 -9.63 12.67 7.57
CA ASN A 46 -10.87 12.03 7.99
C ASN A 46 -10.55 10.64 8.55
N VAL A 47 -10.52 10.50 9.88
CA VAL A 47 -10.29 9.22 10.55
C VAL A 47 -11.63 8.51 10.73
N GLY A 48 -11.73 7.25 10.29
CA GLY A 48 -12.95 6.44 10.43
C GLY A 48 -14.07 6.77 9.44
N GLN A 49 -13.79 7.60 8.43
CA GLN A 49 -14.72 7.95 7.36
C GLN A 49 -14.10 7.53 6.02
N GLY A 50 -14.66 6.49 5.40
CA GLY A 50 -14.25 6.03 4.07
C GLY A 50 -14.57 4.57 3.81
N SER A 51 -14.92 4.25 2.55
CA SER A 51 -14.79 2.91 1.99
C SER A 51 -13.60 2.91 1.03
N ALA A 52 -12.92 1.77 0.88
CA ALA A 52 -11.87 1.67 -0.12
C ALA A 52 -12.46 1.99 -1.50
N GLY A 53 -11.88 2.97 -2.21
CA GLY A 53 -12.24 3.24 -3.59
C GLY A 53 -12.04 1.98 -4.45
N SER A 54 -12.87 1.79 -5.47
CA SER A 54 -12.66 0.72 -6.45
C SER A 54 -11.53 1.13 -7.39
N GLY A 55 -10.32 0.61 -7.14
CA GLY A 55 -9.23 0.67 -8.12
C GLY A 55 -9.51 -0.23 -9.31
N ARG A 56 -9.03 0.16 -10.50
CA ARG A 56 -9.06 -0.72 -11.69
C ARG A 56 -7.75 -1.50 -11.77
N GLY A 57 -7.82 -2.77 -12.16
CA GLY A 57 -6.62 -3.57 -12.42
C GLY A 57 -5.84 -3.00 -13.60
N LEU A 58 -4.51 -3.18 -13.59
CA LEU A 58 -3.64 -2.82 -14.71
C LEU A 58 -4.07 -3.61 -15.97
N ALA A 59 -4.51 -2.91 -17.02
CA ALA A 59 -4.81 -3.49 -18.32
C ALA A 59 -3.56 -3.43 -19.21
N LEU A 60 -2.57 -4.28 -18.90
CA LEU A 60 -1.36 -4.36 -19.72
C LEU A 60 -1.69 -5.00 -21.08
N GLN A 61 -1.42 -4.28 -22.17
CA GLN A 61 -1.41 -4.90 -23.49
C GLN A 61 -0.22 -5.83 -23.61
N LEU A 62 -0.48 -7.07 -24.02
CA LEU A 62 0.60 -7.99 -24.37
C LEU A 62 1.26 -7.54 -25.69
N PRO A 63 2.58 -7.75 -25.84
CA PRO A 63 3.26 -7.58 -27.12
C PRO A 63 2.64 -8.43 -28.24
N GLU A 64 2.77 -8.00 -29.49
CA GLU A 64 2.30 -8.77 -30.65
C GLU A 64 2.90 -10.19 -30.67
N GLY A 65 2.06 -11.19 -30.92
CA GLY A 65 2.46 -12.60 -30.99
C GLY A 65 2.47 -13.35 -29.66
N VAL A 66 2.24 -12.68 -28.52
CA VAL A 66 2.07 -13.36 -27.22
C VAL A 66 0.60 -13.74 -27.04
N ALA A 67 0.34 -15.04 -26.85
CA ALA A 67 -0.99 -15.53 -26.57
C ALA A 67 -1.54 -14.88 -25.27
N PRO A 68 -2.85 -14.55 -25.21
CA PRO A 68 -3.46 -13.99 -24.01
C PRO A 68 -3.17 -14.87 -22.80
N LEU A 69 -2.88 -14.25 -21.66
CA LEU A 69 -2.82 -15.00 -20.41
C LEU A 69 -4.18 -15.68 -20.19
N PRO A 70 -4.20 -16.96 -19.77
CA PRO A 70 -5.46 -17.61 -19.42
C PRO A 70 -6.14 -16.79 -18.31
N ASP A 71 -7.47 -16.71 -18.34
CA ASP A 71 -8.28 -16.11 -17.27
C ASP A 71 -8.17 -16.94 -15.99
N VAL A 72 -7.01 -16.86 -15.33
CA VAL A 72 -6.83 -17.34 -13.97
C VAL A 72 -7.51 -16.32 -13.08
N LYS A 73 -8.77 -16.61 -12.73
CA LYS A 73 -9.40 -16.04 -11.54
C LYS A 73 -8.52 -16.43 -10.37
N PHE A 74 -7.58 -15.57 -9.99
CA PHE A 74 -6.93 -15.68 -8.70
C PHE A 74 -8.05 -15.57 -7.68
N ALA A 75 -8.39 -16.69 -7.04
CA ALA A 75 -9.34 -16.68 -5.95
C ALA A 75 -8.87 -15.58 -4.99
N ALA A 76 -9.69 -14.55 -4.84
CA ALA A 76 -9.36 -13.47 -3.93
C ALA A 76 -9.16 -14.12 -2.56
N LYS A 77 -7.90 -14.21 -2.12
CA LYS A 77 -7.63 -14.54 -0.73
C LYS A 77 -8.43 -13.53 0.09
N PRO A 78 -9.11 -13.96 1.17
CA PRO A 78 -9.93 -13.05 1.97
C PRO A 78 -9.14 -11.78 2.25
N ALA A 79 -9.81 -10.63 2.11
CA ALA A 79 -9.19 -9.32 2.18
C ALA A 79 -8.22 -9.26 3.36
N CYS A 80 -7.05 -8.62 3.21
CA CYS A 80 -6.06 -8.49 4.28
C CYS A 80 -6.65 -8.00 5.61
N ALA A 81 -7.79 -7.29 5.58
CA ALA A 81 -8.55 -6.93 6.77
C ALA A 81 -9.06 -8.15 7.58
N ILE A 82 -9.56 -9.20 6.92
CA ILE A 82 -10.06 -10.41 7.58
C ILE A 82 -8.91 -11.25 8.14
N LEU A 83 -7.77 -11.29 7.45
CA LEU A 83 -6.55 -11.96 7.95
C LEU A 83 -5.89 -11.18 9.10
N ALA A 84 -5.96 -9.85 9.08
CA ALA A 84 -5.48 -9.00 10.18
C ALA A 84 -6.36 -9.08 11.44
N GLN A 85 -7.62 -9.52 11.31
CA GLN A 85 -8.51 -9.82 12.43
C GLN A 85 -8.30 -11.23 13.01
N GLN A 86 -7.55 -12.11 12.35
CA GLN A 86 -7.08 -13.33 12.99
C GLN A 86 -5.96 -12.92 13.95
N GLU A 87 -6.35 -12.76 15.22
CA GLU A 87 -5.45 -12.48 16.34
C GLU A 87 -4.39 -13.58 16.46
N GLU A 88 -3.25 -13.38 15.81
CA GLU A 88 -2.00 -13.92 16.31
C GLU A 88 -1.76 -13.16 17.62
N ASN A 89 -2.06 -13.80 18.75
CA ASN A 89 -1.76 -13.31 20.09
C ASN A 89 -0.23 -13.28 20.26
N TRP A 90 0.41 -12.17 19.88
CA TRP A 90 1.83 -11.96 20.10
C TRP A 90 2.06 -11.60 21.57
N VAL A 91 2.23 -12.63 22.41
CA VAL A 91 2.80 -12.45 23.76
C VAL A 91 4.28 -12.14 23.58
N ILE A 92 4.64 -10.88 23.80
CA ILE A 92 6.03 -10.47 23.92
C ILE A 92 6.49 -10.88 25.32
N THR A 93 7.08 -12.07 25.45
CA THR A 93 7.87 -12.39 26.65
C THR A 93 9.14 -11.56 26.61
N GLY A 94 9.17 -10.46 27.37
CA GLY A 94 10.41 -9.76 27.69
C GLY A 94 11.29 -10.71 28.48
N THR A 95 12.39 -11.16 27.89
CA THR A 95 13.44 -11.86 28.65
C THR A 95 14.28 -10.77 29.29
N GLU A 96 13.98 -10.48 30.55
CA GLU A 96 14.90 -9.79 31.45
C GLU A 96 15.92 -10.86 31.88
N GLU A 97 17.13 -10.79 31.33
CA GLU A 97 18.27 -11.50 31.90
C GLU A 97 19.24 -10.49 32.51
N ALA A 98 19.72 -10.90 33.69
CA ALA A 98 20.46 -10.15 34.70
C ALA A 98 21.89 -9.78 34.32
#